data_AF-A0A5X9ZQM8-F1
#
_entry.id   AF-A0A5X9ZQM8-F1
#
_cell.length_a   1.000
_cell.length_b   1.000
_cell.length_c   1.000
_cell.angle_alpha   90.00
_cell.angle_beta   90.00
_cell.angle_gamma   90.00
#
_symmetry.space_group_name_H-M   'P 1'
#
loop_
_entity.id
_entity.type
_entity.pdbx_description
1 polymer ?
#
loop_
_entity_poly.entity_id
_entity_poly.type
_entity_poly.pdbx_seq_one_letter_code
_entity_poly.pdbx_strand_id
1 'polypeptide(L)'
;MPHSWDYDAVVIGSGPGGEGAAMGLVKQGARVAVIERYHNVGGGCTHWGTIPSKALRHAVSRIIEFNQNPLYSDHSRLLRSSFADILNHADNVINQQTRMRQGFYERNHCEILQGNAHFIDEHTLALECHDGTVETLTAEKFVIACGSRPYHPNDVDFSHPRIYDSDSILSLHHEPRHVIIYGAGVIGCEYASIFRGMDVKVDLINTRDRLLAFLDQEMSDSLSYHFWNSGVVIRHNEEYEKIEGCDDGVIMHLKSGKKLKADCLLYANGRTGNTDSLALENIGLETDSRGQLKVNSMYQTALPHVYAVGDVIGYPSLASAAYDQGRIAAQALVKGEATAHLIEDIPTGIYTIPEISSVGKTEQQLTAMKVPYEVGRAQFKHLARAQIVGMNVGTLKILFHRETKEILGIHCFGERAAEIIHIGQAIMEQKGGGNTIEYFVNTTFNYPTMAEAYRVAALNGLNRLF
;
A
#
# COMPACT_ATOMS: atom_id res chain seq x y z
N MET A 1 30.56 -29.41 9.36
CA MET A 1 29.81 -30.54 9.95
C MET A 1 28.86 -31.05 8.88
N PRO A 2 28.50 -32.34 8.82
CA PRO A 2 27.42 -32.77 7.93
C PRO A 2 26.17 -31.96 8.31
N HIS A 3 25.61 -31.26 7.34
CA HIS A 3 24.39 -30.49 7.56
C HIS A 3 23.25 -31.49 7.75
N SER A 4 22.49 -31.36 8.85
CA SER A 4 21.30 -32.17 9.11
C SER A 4 20.12 -31.79 8.22
N TRP A 5 20.20 -30.63 7.59
CA TRP A 5 19.16 -30.02 6.77
C TRP A 5 19.76 -29.51 5.46
N ASP A 6 18.96 -29.53 4.39
CA ASP A 6 19.35 -28.97 3.10
C ASP A 6 19.70 -27.47 3.25
N TYR A 7 18.84 -26.74 3.98
CA TYR A 7 19.01 -25.31 4.27
C TYR A 7 18.94 -25.01 5.77
N ASP A 8 19.60 -23.93 6.19
CA ASP A 8 19.48 -23.44 7.57
C ASP A 8 18.16 -22.67 7.74
N ALA A 9 17.68 -22.02 6.67
CA ALA A 9 16.37 -21.40 6.64
C ALA A 9 15.75 -21.41 5.23
N VAL A 10 14.43 -21.57 5.15
CA VAL A 10 13.65 -21.39 3.93
C VAL A 10 12.71 -20.21 4.07
N VAL A 11 12.69 -19.33 3.06
CA VAL A 11 11.76 -18.20 2.96
C VAL A 11 10.72 -18.51 1.88
N ILE A 12 9.44 -18.54 2.24
CA ILE A 12 8.35 -18.85 1.30
C ILE A 12 7.75 -17.54 0.79
N GLY A 13 8.10 -17.15 -0.43
CA GLY A 13 7.66 -15.93 -1.12
C GLY A 13 8.77 -14.90 -1.27
N SER A 14 8.88 -14.28 -2.45
CA SER A 14 9.93 -13.30 -2.77
C SER A 14 9.47 -11.84 -2.76
N GLY A 15 8.30 -11.57 -2.16
CA GLY A 15 7.82 -10.20 -1.95
C GLY A 15 8.72 -9.40 -0.99
N PRO A 16 8.42 -8.11 -0.74
CA PRO A 16 9.28 -7.26 0.09
C PRO A 16 9.65 -7.86 1.46
N GLY A 17 8.72 -8.53 2.15
CA GLY A 17 9.02 -9.20 3.42
C GLY A 17 9.92 -10.43 3.28
N GLY A 18 9.74 -11.21 2.21
CA GLY A 18 10.62 -12.33 1.91
C GLY A 18 12.02 -11.87 1.52
N GLU A 19 12.13 -10.81 0.73
CA GLU A 19 13.41 -10.18 0.38
C GLU A 19 14.13 -9.68 1.63
N GLY A 20 13.45 -8.93 2.51
CA GLY A 20 14.01 -8.45 3.77
C GLY A 20 14.48 -9.58 4.68
N ALA A 21 13.73 -10.69 4.74
CA ALA A 21 14.11 -11.87 5.50
C ALA A 21 15.33 -12.59 4.90
N ALA A 22 15.29 -12.92 3.61
CA ALA A 22 16.37 -13.62 2.92
C ALA A 22 17.69 -12.85 3.01
N MET A 23 17.67 -11.54 2.70
CA MET A 23 18.86 -10.69 2.80
C MET A 23 19.37 -10.57 4.24
N GLY A 24 18.46 -10.54 5.22
CA GLY A 24 18.81 -10.50 6.65
C GLY A 24 19.45 -11.79 7.14
N LEU A 25 18.99 -12.95 6.65
CA LEU A 25 19.50 -14.27 7.02
C LEU A 25 20.86 -14.54 6.37
N VAL A 26 21.01 -14.27 5.07
CA VAL A 26 22.28 -14.45 4.36
C VAL A 26 23.39 -13.60 4.98
N LYS A 27 23.11 -12.34 5.35
CA LYS A 27 24.09 -11.48 6.03
C LYS A 27 24.56 -12.02 7.37
N GLN A 28 23.79 -12.92 7.99
CA GLN A 28 24.14 -13.59 9.23
C GLN A 28 24.83 -14.95 9.00
N GLY A 29 25.12 -15.30 7.74
CA GLY A 29 25.87 -16.51 7.36
C GLY A 29 25.01 -17.76 7.19
N ALA A 30 23.68 -17.63 7.20
CA ALA A 30 22.78 -18.77 6.98
C ALA A 30 22.76 -19.19 5.51
N ARG A 31 22.65 -20.50 5.24
CA ARG A 31 22.31 -21.05 3.93
C ARG A 31 20.79 -20.94 3.72
N VAL A 32 20.38 -20.12 2.76
CA VAL A 32 18.98 -19.74 2.57
C VAL A 32 18.49 -20.10 1.17
N ALA A 33 17.36 -20.81 1.11
CA ALA A 33 16.54 -20.91 -0.09
C ALA A 33 15.32 -19.99 0.00
N VAL A 34 14.96 -19.38 -1.11
CA VAL A 34 13.73 -18.60 -1.29
C VAL A 34 12.86 -19.36 -2.27
N ILE A 35 11.64 -19.71 -1.87
CA ILE A 35 10.67 -20.35 -2.75
C ILE A 35 9.78 -19.27 -3.35
N GLU A 36 9.68 -19.24 -4.67
CA GLU A 36 8.80 -18.34 -5.40
C GLU A 36 7.96 -19.13 -6.41
N ARG A 37 6.63 -18.99 -6.34
CA ARG A 37 5.72 -19.72 -7.22
C ARG A 37 5.60 -19.10 -8.61
N TYR A 38 6.11 -17.89 -8.81
CA TYR A 38 6.13 -17.22 -10.11
C TYR A 38 7.52 -17.27 -10.73
N HIS A 39 7.62 -17.09 -12.04
CA HIS A 39 8.92 -17.05 -12.72
C HIS A 39 9.82 -15.88 -12.29
N ASN A 40 9.22 -14.78 -11.83
CA ASN A 40 9.93 -13.54 -11.52
C ASN A 40 9.77 -13.18 -10.05
N VAL A 41 10.89 -12.86 -9.40
CA VAL A 41 10.89 -12.40 -8.01
C VAL A 41 10.26 -11.01 -7.82
N GLY A 42 9.94 -10.66 -6.58
CA GLY A 42 9.51 -9.34 -6.14
C GLY A 42 8.06 -9.27 -5.65
N GLY A 43 7.32 -10.37 -5.77
CA GLY A 43 5.94 -10.53 -5.29
C GLY A 43 4.95 -9.51 -5.83
N GLY A 44 3.77 -9.45 -5.20
CA GLY A 44 2.66 -8.62 -5.70
C GLY A 44 2.94 -7.11 -5.74
N CYS A 45 3.78 -6.61 -4.83
CA CYS A 45 4.22 -5.21 -4.85
C CYS A 45 4.85 -4.81 -6.20
N THR A 46 5.67 -5.70 -6.78
CA THR A 46 6.40 -5.44 -8.02
C THR A 46 5.53 -5.64 -9.25
N HIS A 47 4.70 -6.68 -9.25
CA HIS A 47 4.07 -7.19 -10.47
C HIS A 47 2.61 -6.78 -10.67
N TRP A 48 1.81 -6.69 -9.60
CA TRP A 48 0.38 -6.44 -9.71
C TRP A 48 -0.21 -5.49 -8.65
N GLY A 49 0.63 -4.77 -7.94
CA GLY A 49 0.23 -3.86 -6.86
C GLY A 49 0.88 -2.49 -6.98
N THR A 50 1.86 -2.23 -6.12
CA THR A 50 2.48 -0.92 -5.94
C THR A 50 3.11 -0.35 -7.22
N ILE A 51 4.04 -1.07 -7.85
CA ILE A 51 4.78 -0.53 -9.00
C ILE A 51 3.85 -0.24 -10.19
N PRO A 52 2.99 -1.18 -10.64
CA PRO A 52 2.08 -0.92 -11.74
C PRO A 52 1.11 0.23 -11.43
N SER A 53 0.47 0.21 -10.25
CA SER A 53 -0.56 1.22 -9.95
C SER A 53 0.03 2.62 -9.77
N LYS A 54 1.25 2.75 -9.23
CA LYS A 54 1.92 4.05 -9.06
C LYS A 54 2.48 4.57 -10.40
N ALA A 55 2.97 3.69 -11.27
CA ALA A 55 3.38 4.07 -12.63
C ALA A 55 2.18 4.56 -13.46
N LEU A 56 1.07 3.80 -13.43
CA LEU A 56 -0.20 4.16 -14.06
C LEU A 56 -0.70 5.52 -13.55
N ARG A 57 -0.78 5.68 -12.22
CA ARG A 57 -1.18 6.93 -11.58
C ARG A 57 -0.30 8.10 -11.98
N HIS A 58 1.02 7.91 -12.04
CA HIS A 58 1.96 8.98 -12.40
C HIS A 58 1.71 9.47 -13.83
N ALA A 59 1.56 8.55 -14.77
CA ALA A 59 1.23 8.90 -16.16
C ALA A 59 -0.10 9.65 -16.27
N VAL A 60 -1.15 9.19 -15.58
CA VAL A 60 -2.45 9.90 -15.54
C VAL A 60 -2.30 11.30 -14.95
N SER A 61 -1.53 11.46 -13.87
CA SER A 61 -1.23 12.77 -13.29
C SER A 61 -0.55 13.72 -14.29
N ARG A 62 0.39 13.21 -15.11
CA ARG A 62 1.05 14.01 -16.16
C ARG A 62 0.08 14.39 -17.29
N ILE A 63 -0.83 13.51 -17.67
CA ILE A 63 -1.88 13.80 -18.66
C ILE A 63 -2.80 14.91 -18.14
N ILE A 64 -3.22 14.83 -16.87
CA ILE A 64 -4.04 15.87 -16.21
C ILE A 64 -3.30 17.20 -16.21
N GLU A 65 -2.04 17.23 -15.77
CA GLU A 65 -1.22 18.44 -15.73
C GLU A 65 -1.07 19.07 -17.13
N PHE A 66 -0.80 18.26 -18.16
CA PHE A 66 -0.69 18.73 -19.54
C PHE A 66 -2.00 19.36 -20.01
N ASN A 67 -3.13 18.67 -19.80
CA ASN A 67 -4.45 19.13 -20.26
C ASN A 67 -4.96 20.36 -19.49
N GLN A 68 -4.52 20.56 -18.25
CA GLN A 68 -4.89 21.73 -17.43
C GLN A 68 -3.97 22.92 -17.62
N ASN A 69 -2.78 22.74 -18.21
CA ASN A 69 -1.80 23.81 -18.36
C ASN A 69 -2.18 24.77 -19.51
N PRO A 70 -2.53 26.04 -19.24
CA PRO A 70 -2.97 26.99 -20.27
C PRO A 70 -1.93 27.29 -21.35
N LEU A 71 -0.64 26.99 -21.12
CA LEU A 71 0.42 27.16 -22.13
C LEU A 71 0.36 26.09 -23.22
N TYR A 72 -0.22 24.93 -22.94
CA TYR A 72 -0.27 23.78 -23.84
C TYR A 72 -1.70 23.43 -24.27
N SER A 73 -2.70 23.78 -23.47
CA SER A 73 -4.10 23.45 -23.70
C SER A 73 -4.86 24.54 -24.49
N ASP A 74 -4.47 24.79 -25.73
CA ASP A 74 -5.23 25.66 -26.65
C ASP A 74 -6.48 24.94 -27.21
N HIS A 75 -7.37 24.42 -26.34
CA HIS A 75 -8.67 23.73 -26.59
C HIS A 75 -8.76 22.66 -27.71
N SER A 76 -7.69 22.45 -28.49
CA SER A 76 -7.61 21.68 -29.74
C SER A 76 -6.61 20.53 -29.62
N ARG A 77 -5.80 20.52 -28.56
CA ARG A 77 -4.79 19.50 -28.25
C ARG A 77 -5.01 18.96 -26.85
N LEU A 78 -5.98 18.05 -26.71
CA LEU A 78 -6.10 17.23 -25.51
C LEU A 78 -5.24 15.99 -25.70
N LEU A 79 -4.31 15.76 -24.78
CA LEU A 79 -3.59 14.50 -24.72
C LEU A 79 -4.54 13.43 -24.16
N ARG A 80 -4.70 12.34 -24.91
CA ARG A 80 -5.46 11.16 -24.51
C ARG A 80 -4.59 9.92 -24.72
N SER A 81 -4.66 9.01 -23.76
CA SER A 81 -4.01 7.70 -23.81
C SER A 81 -5.01 6.68 -23.28
N SER A 82 -5.06 5.50 -23.91
CA SER A 82 -5.87 4.40 -23.39
C SER A 82 -5.28 3.88 -22.08
N PHE A 83 -6.08 3.17 -21.28
CA PHE A 83 -5.60 2.52 -20.07
C PHE A 83 -4.48 1.50 -20.40
N ALA A 84 -4.65 0.76 -21.49
CA ALA A 84 -3.67 -0.18 -21.99
C ALA A 84 -2.35 0.50 -22.40
N ASP A 85 -2.38 1.65 -23.09
CA ASP A 85 -1.16 2.37 -23.47
C ASP A 85 -0.36 2.81 -22.25
N ILE A 86 -1.05 3.28 -21.21
CA ILE A 86 -0.41 3.73 -19.97
C ILE A 86 0.19 2.52 -19.21
N LEU A 87 -0.51 1.39 -19.17
CA LEU A 87 0.01 0.17 -18.56
C LEU A 87 1.22 -0.41 -19.30
N ASN A 88 1.20 -0.42 -20.64
CA ASN A 88 2.35 -0.85 -21.44
C ASN A 88 3.60 0.00 -21.12
N HIS A 89 3.42 1.27 -20.76
CA HIS A 89 4.53 2.09 -20.28
C HIS A 89 5.03 1.65 -18.89
N ALA A 90 4.11 1.26 -18.00
CA ALA A 90 4.43 0.74 -16.67
C ALA A 90 5.22 -0.58 -16.72
N ASP A 91 5.02 -1.42 -17.74
CA ASP A 91 5.77 -2.69 -17.92
C ASP A 91 7.29 -2.48 -17.95
N ASN A 92 7.77 -1.37 -18.51
CA ASN A 92 9.19 -1.06 -18.50
C ASN A 92 9.72 -0.87 -17.06
N VAL A 93 8.93 -0.20 -16.21
CA VAL A 93 9.28 0.02 -14.80
C VAL A 93 9.26 -1.32 -14.06
N ILE A 94 8.23 -2.15 -14.27
CA ILE A 94 8.13 -3.48 -13.68
C ILE A 94 9.35 -4.33 -14.06
N ASN A 95 9.69 -4.40 -15.35
CA ASN A 95 10.85 -5.17 -15.85
C ASN A 95 12.20 -4.68 -15.28
N GLN A 96 12.37 -3.37 -15.08
CA GLN A 96 13.57 -2.83 -14.43
C GLN A 96 13.61 -3.21 -12.94
N GLN A 97 12.47 -3.11 -12.26
CA GLN A 97 12.34 -3.45 -10.84
C GLN A 97 12.54 -4.95 -10.58
N THR A 98 12.03 -5.81 -11.44
CA THR A 98 12.25 -7.26 -11.39
C THR A 98 13.73 -7.60 -11.57
N ARG A 99 14.38 -7.07 -12.62
CA ARG A 99 15.83 -7.30 -12.86
C ARG A 99 16.70 -6.83 -11.70
N MET A 100 16.38 -5.68 -11.13
CA MET A 100 17.10 -5.12 -9.99
C MET A 100 16.97 -6.03 -8.76
N ARG A 101 15.76 -6.52 -8.47
CA ARG A 101 15.51 -7.46 -7.36
C ARG A 101 16.15 -8.82 -7.56
N GLN A 102 16.03 -9.38 -8.77
CA GLN A 102 16.72 -10.62 -9.15
C GLN A 102 18.23 -10.53 -8.85
N GLY A 103 18.84 -9.41 -9.21
CA GLY A 103 20.25 -9.14 -8.90
C GLY A 103 20.58 -9.07 -7.40
N PHE A 104 19.63 -8.79 -6.50
CA PHE A 104 19.88 -8.88 -5.05
C PHE A 104 20.06 -10.32 -4.61
N TYR A 105 19.21 -11.24 -5.05
CA TYR A 105 19.32 -12.65 -4.71
C TYR A 105 20.61 -13.26 -5.27
N GLU A 106 20.94 -12.97 -6.54
CA GLU A 106 22.16 -13.44 -7.19
C GLU A 106 23.44 -12.96 -6.49
N ARG A 107 23.53 -11.66 -6.17
CA ARG A 107 24.71 -11.09 -5.48
C ARG A 107 24.90 -11.61 -4.08
N ASN A 108 23.84 -12.11 -3.44
CA ASN A 108 23.88 -12.66 -2.10
C ASN A 108 23.93 -14.20 -2.13
N HIS A 109 24.09 -14.83 -3.29
CA HIS A 109 24.10 -16.30 -3.43
C HIS A 109 22.89 -16.98 -2.76
N CYS A 110 21.74 -16.32 -2.80
CA CYS A 110 20.50 -16.86 -2.28
C CYS A 110 19.85 -17.71 -3.39
N GLU A 111 19.66 -18.99 -3.12
CA GLU A 111 19.04 -19.89 -4.08
C GLU A 111 17.55 -19.59 -4.20
N ILE A 112 17.07 -19.43 -5.44
CA ILE A 112 15.65 -19.23 -5.72
C ILE A 112 15.11 -20.54 -6.32
N LEU A 113 14.18 -21.15 -5.61
CA LEU A 113 13.48 -22.36 -6.03
C LEU A 113 12.11 -21.98 -6.58
N GLN A 114 11.78 -22.44 -7.78
CA GLN A 114 10.52 -22.09 -8.45
C GLN A 114 9.45 -23.16 -8.28
N GLY A 115 8.36 -22.83 -7.60
CA GLY A 115 7.25 -23.76 -7.40
C GLY A 115 6.35 -23.41 -6.23
N ASN A 116 5.34 -24.26 -6.02
CA ASN A 116 4.42 -24.15 -4.89
C ASN A 116 4.93 -24.99 -3.72
N ALA A 117 5.17 -24.33 -2.58
CA ALA A 117 5.55 -25.00 -1.33
C ALA A 117 4.33 -25.42 -0.53
N HIS A 118 4.38 -26.63 0.05
CA HIS A 118 3.47 -27.07 1.11
C HIS A 118 4.23 -27.86 2.18
N PHE A 119 3.85 -27.67 3.44
CA PHE A 119 4.43 -28.42 4.55
C PHE A 119 3.97 -29.88 4.51
N ILE A 120 4.94 -30.80 4.54
CA ILE A 120 4.71 -32.23 4.76
C ILE A 120 4.67 -32.49 6.28
N ASP A 121 5.62 -31.88 7.00
CA ASP A 121 5.75 -31.91 8.45
C ASP A 121 6.48 -30.64 8.94
N GLU A 122 6.83 -30.58 10.23
CA GLU A 122 7.43 -29.40 10.87
C GLU A 122 8.74 -28.89 10.25
N HIS A 123 9.48 -29.75 9.53
CA HIS A 123 10.80 -29.42 8.98
C HIS A 123 10.99 -29.80 7.51
N THR A 124 9.92 -30.26 6.85
CA THR A 124 9.96 -30.74 5.47
C THR A 124 8.90 -30.05 4.63
N LEU A 125 9.33 -29.47 3.51
CA LEU A 125 8.45 -28.93 2.47
C LEU A 125 8.49 -29.83 1.23
N ALA A 126 7.34 -30.00 0.58
CA ALA A 126 7.30 -30.39 -0.82
C ALA A 126 7.20 -29.14 -1.69
N LEU A 127 7.98 -29.13 -2.76
CA LEU A 127 8.01 -28.11 -3.80
C LEU A 127 7.45 -28.71 -5.08
N GLU A 128 6.25 -28.29 -5.46
CA GLU A 128 5.66 -28.61 -6.76
C GLU A 128 6.17 -27.62 -7.81
N CYS A 129 7.09 -28.09 -8.65
CA CYS A 129 7.71 -27.32 -9.72
C CYS A 129 6.76 -27.13 -10.91
N HIS A 130 7.04 -26.14 -11.76
CA HIS A 130 6.21 -25.83 -12.93
C HIS A 130 6.13 -26.94 -13.99
N ASP A 131 7.11 -27.85 -14.01
CA ASP A 131 7.14 -29.01 -14.91
C ASP A 131 6.38 -30.24 -14.34
N GLY A 132 5.75 -30.09 -13.17
CA GLY A 132 5.01 -31.13 -12.47
C GLY A 132 5.89 -32.06 -11.63
N THR A 133 7.20 -31.81 -11.56
CA THR A 133 8.06 -32.53 -10.62
C THR A 133 7.79 -32.06 -9.19
N VAL A 134 7.95 -32.97 -8.23
CA VAL A 134 7.82 -32.68 -6.81
C VAL A 134 9.15 -32.98 -6.13
N GLU A 135 9.78 -31.93 -5.61
CA GLU A 135 11.01 -32.03 -4.84
C GLU A 135 10.68 -31.97 -3.34
N THR A 136 11.52 -32.61 -2.52
CA THR A 136 11.42 -32.52 -1.06
C THR A 136 12.64 -31.78 -0.55
N LEU A 137 12.41 -30.79 0.30
CA LEU A 137 13.47 -29.97 0.89
C LEU A 137 13.26 -29.83 2.38
N THR A 138 14.37 -29.89 3.11
CA THR A 138 14.39 -29.84 4.57
C THR A 138 15.07 -28.58 5.07
N ALA A 139 14.54 -27.99 6.15
CA ALA A 139 15.13 -26.81 6.75
C ALA A 139 14.93 -26.75 8.26
N GLU A 140 15.91 -26.16 8.95
CA GLU A 140 15.81 -25.95 10.40
C GLU A 140 14.71 -24.92 10.74
N LYS A 141 14.57 -23.88 9.92
CA LYS A 141 13.72 -22.71 10.22
C LYS A 141 13.01 -22.18 8.98
N PHE A 142 11.86 -21.54 9.18
CA PHE A 142 11.02 -21.05 8.09
C PHE A 142 10.57 -19.60 8.31
N VAL A 143 10.49 -18.85 7.20
CA VAL A 143 9.82 -17.54 7.15
C VAL A 143 8.71 -17.60 6.10
N ILE A 144 7.46 -17.52 6.53
CA ILE A 144 6.28 -17.45 5.67
C ILE A 144 6.08 -15.99 5.23
N ALA A 145 6.32 -15.71 3.95
CA ALA A 145 6.20 -14.39 3.34
C ALA A 145 5.35 -14.44 2.04
N CYS A 146 4.36 -15.32 2.00
CA CYS A 146 3.52 -15.60 0.82
C CYS A 146 2.57 -14.44 0.44
N GLY A 147 2.47 -13.40 1.28
CA GLY A 147 1.70 -12.20 1.01
C GLY A 147 0.19 -12.44 0.98
N SER A 148 -0.50 -11.68 0.14
CA SER A 148 -1.97 -11.70 0.04
C SER A 148 -2.46 -11.65 -1.42
N ARG A 149 -3.73 -11.97 -1.62
CA ARG A 149 -4.49 -11.84 -2.89
C ARG A 149 -5.80 -11.08 -2.66
N PRO A 150 -6.45 -10.53 -3.71
CA PRO A 150 -7.75 -9.90 -3.58
C PRO A 150 -8.77 -10.83 -2.95
N TYR A 151 -9.66 -10.30 -2.11
CA TYR A 151 -10.73 -11.08 -1.53
C TYR A 151 -11.83 -11.34 -2.57
N HIS A 152 -12.11 -12.62 -2.83
CA HIS A 152 -13.18 -13.08 -3.71
C HIS A 152 -14.29 -13.75 -2.90
N PRO A 153 -15.45 -13.10 -2.72
CA PRO A 153 -16.61 -13.78 -2.15
C PRO A 153 -17.19 -14.79 -3.15
N ASN A 154 -17.74 -15.90 -2.64
CA ASN A 154 -18.19 -17.04 -3.45
C ASN A 154 -19.35 -16.74 -4.40
N ASP A 155 -20.11 -15.67 -4.15
CA ASP A 155 -21.29 -15.26 -4.90
C ASP A 155 -20.99 -14.25 -6.03
N VAL A 156 -19.72 -13.91 -6.26
CA VAL A 156 -19.28 -13.02 -7.35
C VAL A 156 -18.47 -13.80 -8.39
N ASP A 157 -18.90 -13.74 -9.64
CA ASP A 157 -18.23 -14.41 -10.75
C ASP A 157 -17.06 -13.58 -11.31
N PHE A 158 -15.86 -13.84 -10.78
CA PHE A 158 -14.61 -13.23 -11.25
C PHE A 158 -14.10 -13.81 -12.58
N SER A 159 -14.74 -14.85 -13.15
CA SER A 159 -14.40 -15.34 -14.49
C SER A 159 -14.97 -14.46 -15.60
N HIS A 160 -15.97 -13.62 -15.28
CA HIS A 160 -16.58 -12.72 -16.23
C HIS A 160 -15.61 -11.61 -16.67
N PRO A 161 -15.42 -11.36 -17.99
CA PRO A 161 -14.37 -10.47 -18.51
C PRO A 161 -14.55 -8.97 -18.19
N ARG A 162 -15.63 -8.60 -17.52
CA ARG A 162 -15.95 -7.23 -17.09
C ARG A 162 -15.95 -7.06 -15.56
N ILE A 163 -15.63 -8.12 -14.82
CA ILE A 163 -15.54 -8.10 -13.35
C ILE A 163 -14.07 -8.27 -13.00
N TYR A 164 -13.47 -7.21 -12.48
CA TYR A 164 -12.06 -7.13 -12.13
C TYR A 164 -11.89 -7.06 -10.62
N ASP A 165 -10.74 -7.53 -10.14
CA ASP A 165 -10.18 -7.22 -8.84
C ASP A 165 -8.93 -6.32 -9.00
N SER A 166 -8.24 -6.02 -7.91
CA SER A 166 -7.06 -5.14 -7.95
C SER A 166 -5.86 -5.69 -8.74
N ASP A 167 -5.80 -7.01 -8.95
CA ASP A 167 -4.68 -7.67 -9.61
C ASP A 167 -5.00 -7.84 -11.11
N SER A 168 -6.22 -8.28 -11.45
CA SER A 168 -6.73 -8.48 -12.81
C SER A 168 -7.10 -7.20 -13.55
N ILE A 169 -7.36 -6.08 -12.86
CA ILE A 169 -7.64 -4.78 -13.52
C ILE A 169 -6.47 -4.33 -14.40
N LEU A 170 -5.25 -4.79 -14.13
CA LEU A 170 -4.07 -4.52 -14.95
C LEU A 170 -4.11 -5.22 -16.32
N SER A 171 -5.09 -6.09 -16.56
CA SER A 171 -5.37 -6.69 -17.88
C SER A 171 -6.54 -6.02 -18.62
N LEU A 172 -6.99 -4.85 -18.16
CA LEU A 172 -8.07 -4.10 -18.79
C LEU A 172 -7.63 -3.58 -20.17
N HIS A 173 -8.07 -4.26 -21.23
CA HIS A 173 -7.77 -3.90 -22.62
C HIS A 173 -8.81 -3.00 -23.29
N HIS A 174 -10.05 -3.02 -22.81
CA HIS A 174 -11.11 -2.15 -23.36
C HIS A 174 -11.13 -0.80 -22.63
N GLU A 175 -11.71 0.21 -23.27
CA GLU A 175 -11.84 1.55 -22.69
C GLU A 175 -13.24 1.72 -22.07
N PRO A 176 -13.41 1.53 -20.74
CA PRO A 176 -14.70 1.75 -20.11
C PRO A 176 -15.01 3.25 -20.09
N ARG A 177 -16.26 3.59 -20.39
CA ARG A 177 -16.82 4.94 -20.21
C ARG A 177 -17.40 5.10 -18.81
N HIS A 178 -17.78 4.00 -18.17
CA HIS A 178 -18.31 3.97 -16.81
C HIS A 178 -17.81 2.74 -16.06
N VAL A 179 -17.28 2.95 -14.85
CA VAL A 179 -16.80 1.92 -13.94
C VAL A 179 -17.55 2.02 -12.60
N ILE A 180 -17.99 0.87 -12.08
CA ILE A 180 -18.37 0.75 -10.66
C ILE A 180 -17.16 0.26 -9.90
N ILE A 181 -16.85 0.88 -8.76
CA ILE A 181 -15.80 0.43 -7.84
C ILE A 181 -16.46 0.05 -6.53
N TYR A 182 -16.40 -1.22 -6.16
CA TYR A 182 -16.94 -1.72 -4.89
C TYR A 182 -15.85 -1.82 -3.83
N GLY A 183 -15.91 -0.95 -2.82
CA GLY A 183 -14.92 -0.84 -1.76
C GLY A 183 -14.14 0.47 -1.86
N ALA A 184 -14.36 1.37 -0.90
CA ALA A 184 -13.72 2.69 -0.87
C ALA A 184 -12.57 2.78 0.15
N GLY A 185 -11.78 1.70 0.21
CA GLY A 185 -10.47 1.66 0.86
C GLY A 185 -9.39 2.31 -0.01
N VAL A 186 -8.12 2.16 0.39
CA VAL A 186 -6.96 2.74 -0.30
C VAL A 186 -6.96 2.43 -1.80
N ILE A 187 -7.04 1.14 -2.15
CA ILE A 187 -7.01 0.67 -3.55
C ILE A 187 -8.18 1.27 -4.35
N GLY A 188 -9.40 1.21 -3.82
CA GLY A 188 -10.58 1.72 -4.50
C GLY A 188 -10.52 3.24 -4.74
N CYS A 189 -10.03 4.01 -3.77
CA CYS A 189 -9.83 5.45 -3.92
C CYS A 189 -8.73 5.77 -4.95
N GLU A 190 -7.60 5.05 -4.94
CA GLU A 190 -6.53 5.23 -5.94
C GLU A 190 -7.08 5.01 -7.35
N TYR A 191 -7.75 3.88 -7.60
CA TYR A 191 -8.34 3.58 -8.91
C TYR A 191 -9.49 4.54 -9.28
N ALA A 192 -10.30 4.99 -8.33
CA ALA A 192 -11.32 6.02 -8.59
C ALA A 192 -10.68 7.30 -9.14
N SER A 193 -9.56 7.74 -8.55
CA SER A 193 -8.84 8.93 -9.02
C SER A 193 -8.16 8.72 -10.37
N ILE A 194 -7.64 7.52 -10.65
CA ILE A 194 -7.05 7.14 -11.95
C ILE A 194 -8.13 7.20 -13.04
N PHE A 195 -9.24 6.50 -12.86
CA PHE A 195 -10.32 6.44 -13.84
C PHE A 195 -10.94 7.83 -14.09
N ARG A 196 -11.17 8.62 -13.04
CA ARG A 196 -11.61 10.02 -13.24
C ARG A 196 -10.57 10.87 -13.95
N GLY A 197 -9.29 10.68 -13.66
CA GLY A 197 -8.20 11.36 -14.36
C GLY A 197 -8.17 11.05 -15.86
N MET A 198 -8.73 9.91 -16.26
CA MET A 198 -8.92 9.48 -17.65
C MET A 198 -10.33 9.81 -18.19
N ASP A 199 -11.09 10.67 -17.50
CA ASP A 199 -12.44 11.09 -17.84
C ASP A 199 -13.51 9.97 -17.88
N VAL A 200 -13.23 8.84 -17.22
CA VAL A 200 -14.17 7.72 -17.08
C VAL A 200 -15.16 8.02 -15.96
N LYS A 201 -16.46 7.82 -16.16
CA LYS A 201 -17.46 7.98 -15.08
C LYS A 201 -17.22 6.94 -13.98
N VAL A 202 -17.26 7.35 -12.71
CA VAL A 202 -17.01 6.44 -11.56
C VAL A 202 -18.17 6.50 -10.57
N ASP A 203 -18.76 5.34 -10.26
CA ASP A 203 -19.58 5.13 -9.05
C ASP A 203 -18.71 4.40 -8.02
N LEU A 204 -18.36 5.07 -6.91
CA LEU A 204 -17.56 4.51 -5.81
C LEU A 204 -18.48 4.10 -4.66
N ILE A 205 -18.62 2.80 -4.45
CA ILE A 205 -19.48 2.20 -3.43
C ILE A 205 -18.68 2.01 -2.14
N ASN A 206 -19.11 2.68 -1.09
CA ASN A 206 -18.51 2.60 0.23
C ASN A 206 -19.49 1.92 1.20
N THR A 207 -19.04 0.82 1.81
CA THR A 207 -19.81 0.12 2.86
C THR A 207 -19.81 0.86 4.19
N ARG A 208 -18.97 1.90 4.32
CA ARG A 208 -18.87 2.75 5.52
C ARG A 208 -19.56 4.09 5.31
N ASP A 209 -19.67 4.84 6.40
CA ASP A 209 -20.22 6.19 6.45
C ASP A 209 -19.28 7.25 5.85
N ARG A 210 -17.96 7.03 5.89
CA ARG A 210 -16.94 7.94 5.36
C ARG A 210 -15.85 7.22 4.56
N LEU A 211 -15.26 7.90 3.59
CA LEU A 211 -14.06 7.42 2.89
C LEU A 211 -12.89 7.33 3.86
N LEU A 212 -12.09 6.26 3.73
CA LEU A 212 -10.80 6.12 4.41
C LEU A 212 -10.84 6.51 5.90
N ALA A 213 -11.89 6.07 6.62
CA ALA A 213 -12.25 6.59 7.95
C ALA A 213 -11.16 6.46 9.04
N PHE A 214 -10.08 5.73 8.76
CA PHE A 214 -8.89 5.60 9.61
C PHE A 214 -7.95 6.82 9.53
N LEU A 215 -8.07 7.66 8.50
CA LEU A 215 -7.33 8.92 8.37
C LEU A 215 -7.91 10.00 9.29
N ASP A 216 -7.14 11.07 9.47
CA ASP A 216 -7.67 12.31 10.03
C ASP A 216 -8.89 12.78 9.22
N GLN A 217 -9.93 13.20 9.93
CA GLN A 217 -11.22 13.55 9.33
C GLN A 217 -11.09 14.65 8.27
N GLU A 218 -10.24 15.66 8.48
CA GLU A 218 -10.08 16.73 7.49
C GLU A 218 -9.48 16.20 6.17
N MET A 219 -8.64 15.17 6.21
CA MET A 219 -8.07 14.54 5.00
C MET A 219 -9.14 13.75 4.26
N SER A 220 -9.95 12.98 5.00
CA SER A 220 -11.05 12.20 4.43
C SER A 220 -12.10 13.09 3.75
N ASP A 221 -12.44 14.20 4.41
CA ASP A 221 -13.42 15.17 3.90
C ASP A 221 -12.85 15.93 2.69
N SER A 222 -11.56 16.29 2.72
CA SER A 222 -10.87 16.93 1.59
C SER A 222 -10.86 16.05 0.35
N LEU A 223 -10.59 14.74 0.50
CA LEU A 223 -10.65 13.79 -0.61
C LEU A 223 -12.08 13.65 -1.14
N SER A 224 -13.06 13.48 -0.24
CA SER A 224 -14.47 13.32 -0.62
C SER A 224 -14.98 14.53 -1.41
N TYR A 225 -14.65 15.74 -0.94
CA TYR A 225 -14.97 16.99 -1.64
C TYR A 225 -14.26 17.08 -3.00
N HIS A 226 -12.99 16.68 -3.08
CA HIS A 226 -12.25 16.66 -4.34
C HIS A 226 -12.88 15.70 -5.37
N PHE A 227 -13.19 14.47 -4.94
CA PHE A 227 -13.84 13.45 -5.75
C PHE A 227 -15.22 13.89 -6.25
N TRP A 228 -16.03 14.50 -5.39
CA TRP A 228 -17.33 15.02 -5.81
C TRP A 228 -17.20 16.10 -6.89
N ASN A 229 -16.29 17.06 -6.70
CA ASN A 229 -16.05 18.12 -7.69
C ASN A 229 -15.43 17.59 -9.00
N SER A 230 -14.69 16.48 -8.96
CA SER A 230 -14.14 15.85 -10.16
C SER A 230 -15.12 14.91 -10.86
N GLY A 231 -16.33 14.69 -10.31
CA GLY A 231 -17.39 13.90 -10.91
C GLY A 231 -17.45 12.42 -10.49
N VAL A 232 -16.78 12.03 -9.40
CA VAL A 232 -17.01 10.73 -8.75
C VAL A 232 -18.35 10.75 -8.03
N VAL A 233 -19.20 9.76 -8.27
CA VAL A 233 -20.41 9.53 -7.48
C VAL A 233 -20.08 8.60 -6.32
N ILE A 234 -19.95 9.17 -5.12
CA ILE A 234 -19.69 8.40 -3.90
C ILE A 234 -21.01 7.96 -3.27
N ARG A 235 -21.13 6.68 -2.92
CA ARG A 235 -22.31 6.11 -2.26
C ARG A 235 -21.91 5.46 -0.95
N HIS A 236 -22.10 6.19 0.15
CA HIS A 236 -21.84 5.70 1.51
C HIS A 236 -22.95 4.79 2.03
N ASN A 237 -22.59 3.91 2.97
CA ASN A 237 -23.50 2.95 3.61
C ASN A 237 -24.28 2.08 2.61
N GLU A 238 -23.64 1.69 1.50
CA GLU A 238 -24.22 0.81 0.50
C GLU A 238 -23.48 -0.52 0.45
N GLU A 239 -24.23 -1.61 0.35
CA GLU A 239 -23.74 -2.97 0.17
C GLU A 239 -24.42 -3.58 -1.07
N TYR A 240 -23.70 -4.42 -1.81
CA TYR A 240 -24.33 -5.17 -2.89
C TYR A 240 -25.20 -6.29 -2.31
N GLU A 241 -26.28 -6.57 -3.01
CA GLU A 241 -27.11 -7.76 -2.85
C GLU A 241 -26.74 -8.80 -3.91
N LYS A 242 -26.48 -8.35 -5.14
CA LYS A 242 -26.14 -9.21 -6.28
C LYS A 242 -25.31 -8.46 -7.32
N ILE A 243 -24.38 -9.15 -7.95
CA ILE A 243 -23.62 -8.66 -9.11
C ILE A 243 -23.92 -9.57 -10.30
N GLU A 244 -24.32 -8.99 -11.42
CA GLU A 244 -24.64 -9.70 -12.66
C GLU A 244 -23.72 -9.22 -13.80
N GLY A 245 -22.90 -10.11 -14.32
CA GLY A 245 -22.17 -9.89 -15.57
C GLY A 245 -23.10 -10.00 -16.78
N CYS A 246 -23.01 -9.07 -17.73
CA CYS A 246 -23.76 -9.05 -18.97
C CYS A 246 -22.81 -8.83 -20.16
N ASP A 247 -23.25 -9.18 -21.38
CA ASP A 247 -22.45 -8.95 -22.61
C ASP A 247 -22.05 -7.48 -22.78
N ASP A 248 -22.96 -6.57 -22.41
CA ASP A 248 -22.83 -5.12 -22.56
C ASP A 248 -22.48 -4.37 -21.26
N GLY A 249 -22.12 -5.06 -20.18
CA GLY A 249 -21.73 -4.39 -18.93
C GLY A 249 -21.81 -5.26 -17.68
N VAL A 250 -21.87 -4.61 -16.52
CA VAL A 250 -22.11 -5.23 -15.22
C VAL A 250 -23.26 -4.49 -14.53
N ILE A 251 -24.20 -5.23 -13.95
CA ILE A 251 -25.30 -4.69 -13.16
C ILE A 251 -25.04 -5.03 -11.68
N MET A 252 -25.00 -4.00 -10.84
CA MET A 252 -24.92 -4.15 -9.39
C MET A 252 -26.26 -3.80 -8.75
N HIS A 253 -26.80 -4.76 -8.01
CA HIS A 253 -27.98 -4.61 -7.18
C HIS A 253 -27.51 -4.28 -5.77
N LEU A 254 -28.02 -3.20 -5.20
CA LEU A 254 -27.69 -2.78 -3.84
C LEU A 254 -28.80 -3.20 -2.89
N LYS A 255 -28.45 -3.53 -1.63
CA LYS A 255 -29.42 -3.89 -0.57
C LYS A 255 -30.43 -2.77 -0.28
N SER A 256 -30.11 -1.53 -0.65
CA SER A 256 -31.04 -0.39 -0.60
C SER A 256 -32.16 -0.44 -1.65
N GLY A 257 -32.15 -1.42 -2.56
CA GLY A 257 -33.08 -1.55 -3.69
C GLY A 257 -32.65 -0.77 -4.94
N LYS A 258 -31.56 -0.01 -4.88
CA LYS A 258 -30.99 0.69 -6.05
C LYS A 258 -30.28 -0.28 -6.98
N LYS A 259 -30.25 0.06 -8.28
CA LYS A 259 -29.49 -0.67 -9.30
C LYS A 259 -28.56 0.27 -10.04
N LEU A 260 -27.35 -0.22 -10.33
CA LEU A 260 -26.33 0.49 -11.10
C LEU A 260 -25.92 -0.39 -12.27
N LYS A 261 -25.68 0.22 -13.44
CA LYS A 261 -25.10 -0.45 -14.60
C LYS A 261 -23.88 0.34 -15.05
N ALA A 262 -22.80 -0.36 -15.39
CA ALA A 262 -21.56 0.21 -15.90
C ALA A 262 -20.90 -0.75 -16.90
N ASP A 263 -19.85 -0.31 -17.58
CA ASP A 263 -19.15 -1.12 -18.59
C ASP A 263 -18.31 -2.23 -17.93
N CYS A 264 -17.82 -1.97 -16.72
CA CYS A 264 -17.13 -2.94 -15.88
C CYS A 264 -17.21 -2.61 -14.38
N LEU A 265 -16.81 -3.58 -13.56
CA LEU A 265 -16.72 -3.50 -12.11
C LEU A 265 -15.28 -3.74 -11.66
N LEU A 266 -14.80 -2.93 -10.72
CA LEU A 266 -13.63 -3.22 -9.90
C LEU A 266 -14.07 -3.56 -8.47
N TYR A 267 -13.83 -4.80 -8.04
CA TYR A 267 -14.06 -5.26 -6.69
C TYR A 267 -12.79 -5.07 -5.84
N ALA A 268 -12.81 -4.09 -4.94
CA ALA A 268 -11.67 -3.65 -4.14
C ALA A 268 -11.99 -3.68 -2.62
N ASN A 269 -12.58 -4.78 -2.14
CA ASN A 269 -13.07 -4.90 -0.75
C ASN A 269 -12.13 -5.68 0.19
N GLY A 270 -10.83 -5.44 0.06
CA GLY A 270 -9.80 -6.05 0.92
C GLY A 270 -9.06 -7.23 0.28
N ARG A 271 -8.16 -7.83 1.06
CA ARG A 271 -7.25 -8.89 0.64
C ARG A 271 -7.24 -10.05 1.66
N THR A 272 -6.86 -11.23 1.20
CA THR A 272 -6.80 -12.51 1.93
C THR A 272 -5.36 -13.03 1.90
N GLY A 273 -4.86 -13.58 3.01
CA GLY A 273 -3.53 -14.18 3.08
C GLY A 273 -3.37 -15.41 2.17
N ASN A 274 -2.20 -15.60 1.58
CA ASN A 274 -1.91 -16.71 0.65
C ASN A 274 -1.46 -17.99 1.40
N THR A 275 -2.27 -18.46 2.33
CA THR A 275 -1.95 -19.58 3.23
C THR A 275 -2.57 -20.91 2.83
N ASP A 276 -3.65 -20.88 2.03
CA ASP A 276 -4.44 -22.07 1.66
C ASP A 276 -3.62 -23.20 1.01
N SER A 277 -2.56 -22.87 0.27
CA SER A 277 -1.72 -23.84 -0.43
C SER A 277 -0.55 -24.36 0.42
N LEU A 278 -0.35 -23.86 1.63
CA LEU A 278 0.83 -24.18 2.45
C LEU A 278 0.66 -25.44 3.30
N ALA A 279 -0.55 -26.01 3.39
CA ALA A 279 -0.87 -27.15 4.25
C ALA A 279 -0.44 -26.93 5.72
N LEU A 280 -0.76 -25.77 6.27
CA LEU A 280 -0.36 -25.33 7.62
C LEU A 280 -0.86 -26.27 8.73
N GLU A 281 -1.93 -27.00 8.48
CA GLU A 281 -2.47 -28.03 9.37
C GLU A 281 -1.45 -29.14 9.68
N ASN A 282 -0.52 -29.43 8.77
CA ASN A 282 0.51 -30.46 8.96
C ASN A 282 1.57 -30.05 9.99
N ILE A 283 1.64 -28.76 10.31
CA ILE A 283 2.54 -28.21 11.33
C ILE A 283 1.77 -27.60 12.52
N GLY A 284 0.44 -27.74 12.54
CA GLY A 284 -0.39 -27.22 13.63
C GLY A 284 -0.50 -25.70 13.68
N LEU A 285 -0.32 -25.00 12.55
CA LEU A 285 -0.60 -23.56 12.45
C LEU A 285 -2.03 -23.33 11.91
N GLU A 286 -2.72 -22.37 12.51
CA GLU A 286 -4.06 -21.97 12.13
C GLU A 286 -4.08 -20.52 11.65
N THR A 287 -4.95 -20.24 10.68
CA THR A 287 -5.20 -18.88 10.17
C THR A 287 -6.52 -18.34 10.69
N ASP A 288 -6.65 -17.02 10.69
CA ASP A 288 -7.96 -16.39 10.91
C ASP A 288 -8.89 -16.51 9.69
N SER A 289 -10.08 -15.92 9.79
CA SER A 289 -11.08 -15.89 8.70
C SER A 289 -10.63 -15.20 7.40
N ARG A 290 -9.52 -14.47 7.42
CA ARG A 290 -8.91 -13.80 6.27
C ARG A 290 -7.64 -14.52 5.79
N GLY A 291 -7.37 -15.73 6.28
CA GLY A 291 -6.17 -16.49 5.93
C GLY A 291 -4.89 -15.90 6.53
N GLN A 292 -5.00 -15.06 7.57
CA GLN A 292 -3.84 -14.41 8.19
C GLN A 292 -3.30 -15.21 9.37
N LEU A 293 -1.97 -15.18 9.54
CA LEU A 293 -1.24 -15.82 10.63
C LEU A 293 -1.08 -14.90 11.83
N LYS A 294 -1.25 -15.45 13.03
CA LYS A 294 -0.94 -14.74 14.29
C LYS A 294 0.55 -14.82 14.57
N VAL A 295 1.12 -13.69 14.96
CA VAL A 295 2.53 -13.59 15.35
C VAL A 295 2.72 -12.73 16.59
N ASN A 296 3.86 -12.91 17.27
CA ASN A 296 4.30 -12.01 18.35
C ASN A 296 5.00 -10.74 17.81
N SER A 297 5.54 -9.91 18.70
CA SER A 297 6.23 -8.65 18.35
C SER A 297 7.52 -8.82 17.54
N MET A 298 8.05 -10.03 17.45
CA MET A 298 9.22 -10.39 16.65
C MET A 298 8.84 -11.21 15.40
N TYR A 299 7.54 -11.26 15.07
CA TYR A 299 7.00 -11.96 13.91
C TYR A 299 7.10 -13.49 13.98
N GLN A 300 7.30 -14.04 15.17
CA GLN A 300 7.31 -15.49 15.41
C GLN A 300 5.88 -16.00 15.55
N THR A 301 5.59 -17.16 14.95
CA THR A 301 4.31 -17.85 15.09
C THR A 301 4.22 -18.61 16.42
N ALA A 302 3.21 -19.48 16.59
CA ALA A 302 3.14 -20.39 17.74
C ALA A 302 4.29 -21.43 17.75
N LEU A 303 4.91 -21.69 16.60
CA LEU A 303 6.06 -22.59 16.47
C LEU A 303 7.37 -21.80 16.57
N PRO A 304 8.31 -22.19 17.45
CA PRO A 304 9.55 -21.44 17.67
C PRO A 304 10.43 -21.26 16.43
N HIS A 305 10.37 -22.21 15.49
CA HIS A 305 11.17 -22.24 14.26
C HIS A 305 10.45 -21.65 13.04
N VAL A 306 9.21 -21.16 13.18
CA VAL A 306 8.43 -20.57 12.07
C VAL A 306 8.07 -19.13 12.37
N TYR A 307 8.43 -18.24 11.45
CA TYR A 307 8.11 -16.82 11.46
C TYR A 307 7.20 -16.47 10.27
N ALA A 308 6.46 -15.38 10.36
CA ALA A 308 5.60 -14.91 9.26
C ALA A 308 5.63 -13.39 9.15
N VAL A 309 5.74 -12.85 7.93
CA VAL A 309 5.93 -11.41 7.68
C VAL A 309 5.15 -10.92 6.45
N GLY A 310 4.87 -9.62 6.41
CA GLY A 310 4.14 -8.96 5.35
C GLY A 310 2.63 -9.17 5.43
N ASP A 311 1.94 -9.08 4.30
CA ASP A 311 0.47 -9.08 4.28
C ASP A 311 -0.18 -10.35 4.87
N VAL A 312 0.57 -11.47 4.95
CA VAL A 312 0.07 -12.72 5.54
C VAL A 312 -0.19 -12.62 7.05
N ILE A 313 0.38 -11.61 7.73
CA ILE A 313 0.11 -11.35 9.17
C ILE A 313 -0.84 -10.17 9.38
N GLY A 314 -1.36 -9.57 8.30
CA GLY A 314 -2.27 -8.44 8.36
C GLY A 314 -1.58 -7.08 8.47
N TYR A 315 -2.11 -6.20 9.33
CA TYR A 315 -1.65 -4.81 9.44
C TYR A 315 -0.26 -4.73 10.11
N PRO A 316 0.65 -3.86 9.65
CA PRO A 316 0.52 -2.95 8.50
C PRO A 316 0.85 -3.65 7.17
N SER A 317 -0.13 -3.68 6.24
CA SER A 317 0.04 -4.24 4.89
C SER A 317 0.66 -3.21 3.94
N LEU A 318 1.91 -2.82 4.22
CA LEU A 318 2.71 -1.87 3.45
C LEU A 318 4.01 -2.54 3.01
N ALA A 319 4.42 -2.34 1.75
CA ALA A 319 5.63 -2.95 1.20
C ALA A 319 6.90 -2.59 1.98
N SER A 320 7.03 -1.33 2.42
CA SER A 320 8.14 -0.86 3.26
C SER A 320 8.14 -1.53 4.63
N ALA A 321 6.98 -1.56 5.29
CA ALA A 321 6.84 -2.23 6.58
C ALA A 321 7.14 -3.73 6.47
N ALA A 322 6.64 -4.41 5.43
CA ALA A 322 6.91 -5.83 5.18
C ALA A 322 8.42 -6.10 5.08
N TYR A 323 9.17 -5.25 4.38
CA TYR A 323 10.64 -5.39 4.27
C TYR A 323 11.32 -5.30 5.64
N ASP A 324 10.93 -4.31 6.46
CA ASP A 324 11.47 -4.17 7.83
C ASP A 324 11.05 -5.35 8.73
N GLN A 325 9.81 -5.82 8.62
CA GLN A 325 9.32 -7.02 9.32
C GLN A 325 10.20 -8.24 8.99
N GLY A 326 10.50 -8.47 7.71
CA GLY A 326 11.40 -9.53 7.26
C GLY A 326 12.80 -9.43 7.88
N ARG A 327 13.35 -8.22 7.90
CA ARG A 327 14.70 -7.96 8.46
C ARG A 327 14.75 -8.19 9.97
N ILE A 328 13.70 -7.81 10.69
CA ILE A 328 13.55 -8.04 12.14
C ILE A 328 13.37 -9.54 12.43
N ALA A 329 12.50 -10.22 11.68
CA ALA A 329 12.27 -11.66 11.80
C ALA A 329 13.57 -12.44 11.56
N ALA A 330 14.35 -12.08 10.54
CA ALA A 330 15.65 -12.69 10.28
C ALA A 330 16.65 -12.55 11.45
N GLN A 331 16.65 -11.41 12.14
CA GLN A 331 17.47 -11.22 13.33
C GLN A 331 17.00 -12.12 14.48
N ALA A 332 15.69 -12.12 14.76
CA ALA A 332 15.09 -12.92 15.82
C ALA A 332 15.27 -14.43 15.58
N LEU A 333 15.08 -14.88 14.34
CA LEU A 333 15.18 -16.29 13.95
C LEU A 333 16.59 -16.87 14.18
N VAL A 334 17.65 -16.07 13.99
CA VAL A 334 19.03 -16.49 14.20
C VAL A 334 19.47 -16.35 15.66
N LYS A 335 19.12 -15.24 16.32
CA LYS A 335 19.65 -14.88 17.64
C LYS A 335 18.72 -15.21 18.82
N GLY A 336 17.48 -15.55 18.55
CA GLY A 336 16.41 -15.67 19.56
C GLY A 336 15.80 -14.33 19.99
N GLU A 337 16.38 -13.21 19.57
CA GLU A 337 15.91 -11.85 19.88
C GLU A 337 16.18 -10.88 18.72
N ALA A 338 15.38 -9.82 18.63
CA ALA A 338 15.64 -8.70 17.73
C ALA A 338 15.74 -7.39 18.52
N THR A 339 16.83 -6.65 18.27
CA THR A 339 17.04 -5.30 18.83
C THR A 339 16.31 -4.23 18.01
N ALA A 340 15.99 -4.54 16.76
CA ALA A 340 15.22 -3.67 15.88
C ALA A 340 13.72 -3.94 16.06
N HIS A 341 12.93 -2.88 16.07
CA HIS A 341 11.49 -2.92 16.05
C HIS A 341 10.99 -2.10 14.87
N LEU A 342 9.80 -2.45 14.39
CA LEU A 342 9.11 -1.59 13.43
C LEU A 342 8.78 -0.28 14.14
N ILE A 343 9.00 0.84 13.46
CA ILE A 343 8.68 2.16 14.01
C ILE A 343 7.19 2.23 14.37
N GLU A 344 6.86 2.94 15.45
CA GLU A 344 5.47 3.09 15.87
C GLU A 344 4.69 3.96 14.87
N ASP A 345 5.31 5.06 14.44
CA ASP A 345 4.72 6.04 13.54
C ASP A 345 5.09 5.75 12.08
N ILE A 346 4.45 4.72 11.53
CA ILE A 346 4.65 4.32 10.12
C ILE A 346 3.95 5.33 9.19
N PRO A 347 4.67 5.98 8.26
CA PRO A 347 4.07 6.89 7.31
C PRO A 347 3.18 6.10 6.35
N THR A 348 1.94 6.56 6.19
CA THR A 348 0.97 5.94 5.28
C THR A 348 0.74 6.85 4.09
N GLY A 349 1.15 6.41 2.91
CA GLY A 349 0.90 7.10 1.64
C GLY A 349 -0.26 6.48 0.88
N ILE A 350 -1.19 7.31 0.41
CA ILE A 350 -2.32 6.93 -0.44
C ILE A 350 -2.21 7.76 -1.72
N TYR A 351 -2.01 7.08 -2.85
CA TYR A 351 -1.57 7.71 -4.09
C TYR A 351 -2.75 8.11 -4.97
N THR A 352 -3.77 8.73 -4.38
CA THR A 352 -4.82 9.39 -5.15
C THR A 352 -4.26 10.56 -5.97
N ILE A 353 -5.08 11.15 -6.80
CA ILE A 353 -4.80 12.43 -7.45
C ILE A 353 -5.78 13.47 -6.88
N PRO A 354 -5.34 14.40 -6.01
CA PRO A 354 -4.03 14.53 -5.34
C PRO A 354 -3.73 13.45 -4.29
N GLU A 355 -2.47 13.34 -3.85
CA GLU A 355 -2.01 12.33 -2.87
C GLU A 355 -2.49 12.65 -1.45
N ILE A 356 -2.52 11.64 -0.58
CA ILE A 356 -2.63 11.80 0.87
C ILE A 356 -1.43 11.12 1.52
N SER A 357 -0.89 11.72 2.56
CA SER A 357 0.09 11.07 3.41
C SER A 357 -0.06 11.51 4.86
N SER A 358 0.11 10.58 5.80
CA SER A 358 -0.02 10.87 7.23
C SER A 358 0.97 10.06 8.07
N VAL A 359 1.35 10.63 9.22
CA VAL A 359 2.16 10.00 10.25
C VAL A 359 1.72 10.49 11.64
N GLY A 360 1.78 9.63 12.65
CA GLY A 360 1.33 9.95 14.01
C GLY A 360 -0.18 9.87 14.23
N LYS A 361 -0.64 10.50 15.32
CA LYS A 361 -2.04 10.47 15.75
C LYS A 361 -2.92 11.43 14.93
N THR A 362 -4.19 11.08 14.79
CA THR A 362 -5.25 11.93 14.24
C THR A 362 -5.84 12.85 15.32
N GLU A 363 -6.55 13.92 14.92
CA GLU A 363 -7.28 14.77 15.87
C GLU A 363 -8.30 13.99 16.69
N GLN A 364 -8.95 12.99 16.07
CA GLN A 364 -9.95 12.15 16.73
C GLN A 364 -9.31 11.31 17.84
N GLN A 365 -8.13 10.74 17.58
CA GLN A 365 -7.38 9.97 18.58
C GLN A 365 -6.91 10.86 19.73
N LEU A 366 -6.33 12.02 19.44
CA LEU A 366 -5.83 12.94 20.47
C LEU A 366 -6.97 13.47 21.35
N THR A 367 -8.12 13.78 20.75
CA THR A 367 -9.33 14.20 21.46
C THR A 367 -9.87 13.08 22.36
N ALA A 368 -9.95 11.84 21.86
CA ALA A 368 -10.38 10.69 22.65
C ALA A 368 -9.42 10.41 23.83
N MET A 369 -8.11 10.61 23.61
CA MET A 369 -7.07 10.49 24.64
C MET A 369 -7.01 11.70 25.59
N LYS A 370 -7.77 12.77 25.33
CA LYS A 370 -7.76 14.04 26.08
C LYS A 370 -6.37 14.69 26.13
N VAL A 371 -5.58 14.54 25.07
CA VAL A 371 -4.28 15.19 24.93
C VAL A 371 -4.49 16.65 24.53
N PRO A 372 -3.89 17.64 25.23
CA PRO A 372 -4.04 19.05 24.86
C PRO A 372 -3.19 19.35 23.63
N TYR A 373 -3.82 19.39 22.46
CA TYR A 373 -3.17 19.72 21.19
C TYR A 373 -3.67 21.04 20.60
N GLU A 374 -2.88 21.61 19.71
CA GLU A 374 -3.25 22.72 18.83
C GLU A 374 -2.88 22.34 17.38
N VAL A 375 -3.45 23.06 16.41
CA VAL A 375 -3.37 22.68 15.00
C VAL A 375 -2.77 23.80 14.16
N GLY A 376 -1.65 23.51 13.52
CA GLY A 376 -1.06 24.32 12.45
C GLY A 376 -1.54 23.87 11.07
N ARG A 377 -1.85 24.80 10.17
CA ARG A 377 -2.31 24.48 8.79
C ARG A 377 -1.63 25.38 7.75
N ALA A 378 -1.30 24.80 6.60
CA ALA A 378 -0.86 25.50 5.40
C ALA A 378 -1.68 25.03 4.20
N GLN A 379 -2.43 25.94 3.58
CA GLN A 379 -3.18 25.63 2.36
C GLN A 379 -2.30 25.79 1.13
N PHE A 380 -2.30 24.81 0.24
CA PHE A 380 -1.39 24.80 -0.92
C PHE A 380 -1.66 25.96 -1.87
N LYS A 381 -2.90 26.42 -1.99
CA LYS A 381 -3.26 27.63 -2.75
C LYS A 381 -2.51 28.92 -2.34
N HIS A 382 -1.90 28.94 -1.15
CA HIS A 382 -1.11 30.06 -0.64
C HIS A 382 0.41 29.85 -0.79
N LEU A 383 0.85 28.69 -1.30
CA LEU A 383 2.26 28.39 -1.49
C LEU A 383 2.67 28.73 -2.92
N ALA A 384 3.74 29.52 -3.06
CA ALA A 384 4.25 29.91 -4.37
C ALA A 384 4.61 28.69 -5.23
N ARG A 385 5.17 27.63 -4.62
CA ARG A 385 5.51 26.41 -5.37
C ARG A 385 4.28 25.73 -5.97
N ALA A 386 3.19 25.62 -5.21
CA ALA A 386 1.94 25.02 -5.67
C ALA A 386 1.31 25.84 -6.82
N GLN A 387 1.37 27.16 -6.72
CA GLN A 387 0.90 28.08 -7.77
C GLN A 387 1.73 27.94 -9.06
N ILE A 388 3.06 27.84 -8.95
CA ILE A 388 3.96 27.67 -10.10
C ILE A 388 3.67 26.39 -10.88
N VAL A 389 3.33 25.30 -10.20
CA VAL A 389 3.01 24.01 -10.84
C VAL A 389 1.51 23.85 -11.14
N GLY A 390 0.68 24.83 -10.79
CA GLY A 390 -0.78 24.78 -11.00
C GLY A 390 -1.54 23.82 -10.07
N MET A 391 -0.92 23.32 -8.99
CA MET A 391 -1.49 22.32 -8.08
C MET A 391 -1.91 22.93 -6.74
N ASN A 392 -2.95 23.77 -6.78
CA ASN A 392 -3.39 24.55 -5.61
C ASN A 392 -4.25 23.77 -4.60
N VAL A 393 -4.77 22.61 -5.00
CA VAL A 393 -5.62 21.75 -4.15
C VAL A 393 -4.72 21.02 -3.17
N GLY A 394 -4.86 21.34 -1.88
CA GLY A 394 -4.16 20.63 -0.82
C GLY A 394 -3.98 21.42 0.46
N THR A 395 -3.56 20.71 1.49
CA THR A 395 -3.23 21.25 2.80
C THR A 395 -2.16 20.38 3.47
N LEU A 396 -1.30 21.01 4.26
CA LEU A 396 -0.49 20.34 5.27
C LEU A 396 -0.99 20.76 6.65
N LYS A 397 -1.12 19.79 7.53
CA LYS A 397 -1.64 19.94 8.90
C LYS A 397 -0.64 19.34 9.88
N ILE A 398 -0.33 20.09 10.94
CA ILE A 398 0.53 19.65 12.04
C ILE A 398 -0.29 19.72 13.32
N LEU A 399 -0.38 18.60 14.03
CA LEU A 399 -0.92 18.48 15.38
C LEU A 399 0.25 18.51 16.34
N PHE A 400 0.22 19.40 17.32
CA PHE A 400 1.30 19.53 18.30
C PHE A 400 0.75 19.80 19.69
N HIS A 401 1.47 19.35 20.71
CA HIS A 401 1.10 19.54 22.10
C HIS A 401 1.21 21.02 22.48
N ARG A 402 0.19 21.58 23.15
CA ARG A 402 0.12 23.02 23.45
C ARG A 402 1.28 23.53 24.30
N GLU A 403 1.66 22.75 25.32
CA GLU A 403 2.70 23.15 26.29
C GLU A 403 4.11 22.77 25.84
N THR A 404 4.36 21.49 25.56
CA THR A 404 5.68 20.98 25.19
C THR A 404 6.10 21.32 23.76
N LYS A 405 5.14 21.71 22.89
CA LYS A 405 5.35 21.97 21.46
C LYS A 405 5.77 20.73 20.65
N GLU A 406 5.68 19.55 21.26
CA GLU A 406 5.96 18.27 20.63
C GLU A 406 4.98 17.98 19.49
N ILE A 407 5.46 17.48 18.36
CA ILE A 407 4.60 17.11 17.24
C ILE A 407 3.98 15.74 17.53
N LEU A 408 2.66 15.66 17.42
CA LEU A 408 1.84 14.49 17.73
C LEU A 408 1.29 13.79 16.48
N GLY A 409 1.23 14.50 15.37
CA GLY A 409 0.78 13.95 14.09
C GLY A 409 0.85 14.97 12.97
N ILE A 410 1.07 14.47 11.75
CA ILE A 410 1.23 15.27 10.55
C ILE A 410 0.40 14.63 9.46
N HIS A 411 -0.45 15.44 8.83
CA HIS A 411 -1.41 14.99 7.84
C HIS A 411 -1.33 15.90 6.62
N CYS A 412 -1.17 15.32 5.44
CA CYS A 412 -1.01 16.07 4.21
C CYS A 412 -1.92 15.50 3.12
N PHE A 413 -2.59 16.39 2.40
CA PHE A 413 -3.35 16.10 1.20
C PHE A 413 -2.90 17.08 0.12
N GLY A 414 -2.53 16.62 -1.07
CA GLY A 414 -2.11 17.49 -2.16
C GLY A 414 -0.92 16.98 -2.96
N GLU A 415 -0.35 17.87 -3.78
CA GLU A 415 0.84 17.60 -4.58
C GLU A 415 2.02 17.15 -3.71
N ARG A 416 2.58 15.97 -4.03
CA ARG A 416 3.74 15.37 -3.36
C ARG A 416 3.58 15.18 -1.86
N ALA A 417 2.36 14.90 -1.39
CA ALA A 417 2.10 14.61 0.02
C ALA A 417 2.95 13.43 0.52
N ALA A 418 3.12 12.38 -0.30
CA ALA A 418 3.91 11.20 0.06
C ALA A 418 5.41 11.52 0.21
N GLU A 419 5.93 12.50 -0.52
CA GLU A 419 7.34 12.90 -0.44
C GLU A 419 7.62 13.79 0.77
N ILE A 420 6.78 14.83 0.97
CA ILE A 420 7.06 15.83 2.01
C ILE A 420 6.79 15.31 3.42
N ILE A 421 5.97 14.25 3.58
CA ILE A 421 5.64 13.67 4.90
C ILE A 421 6.88 13.25 5.69
N HIS A 422 7.92 12.79 4.99
CA HIS A 422 9.15 12.26 5.58
C HIS A 422 9.96 13.33 6.30
N ILE A 423 9.81 14.60 5.92
CA ILE A 423 10.39 15.73 6.64
C ILE A 423 9.79 15.79 8.04
N GLY A 424 8.47 15.69 8.13
CA GLY A 424 7.74 15.63 9.38
C GLY A 424 8.10 14.43 10.23
N GLN A 425 8.09 13.24 9.64
CA GLN A 425 8.46 11.98 10.28
C GLN A 425 9.86 12.06 10.91
N ALA A 426 10.84 12.59 10.18
CA ALA A 426 12.22 12.70 10.66
C ALA A 426 12.34 13.58 11.93
N ILE A 427 11.49 14.60 12.08
CA ILE A 427 11.45 15.45 13.27
C ILE A 427 10.69 14.77 14.41
N MET A 428 9.57 14.10 14.11
CA MET A 428 8.80 13.36 15.11
C MET A 428 9.62 12.26 15.80
N GLU A 429 10.53 11.61 15.07
CA GLU A 429 11.40 10.54 15.59
C GLU A 429 12.60 11.04 16.44
N GLN A 430 12.80 12.36 16.54
CA GLN A 430 13.92 12.91 17.31
C GLN A 430 13.71 12.75 18.83
N LYS A 431 14.76 12.31 19.52
CA LYS A 431 14.78 12.12 20.98
C LYS A 431 15.36 13.35 21.70
N GLY A 432 15.21 13.39 23.03
CA GLY A 432 15.87 14.41 23.87
C GLY A 432 15.40 15.85 23.62
N GLY A 433 14.12 16.03 23.27
CA GLY A 433 13.53 17.34 22.98
C GLY A 433 13.67 17.81 21.52
N GLY A 434 14.19 16.96 20.62
CA GLY A 434 14.27 17.28 19.19
C GLY A 434 12.94 17.23 18.45
N ASN A 435 11.94 16.49 18.94
CA ASN A 435 10.57 16.51 18.41
C ASN A 435 9.88 17.81 18.85
N THR A 436 9.93 18.85 18.02
CA THR A 436 9.28 20.14 18.29
C THR A 436 8.86 20.83 17.00
N ILE A 437 7.66 21.43 17.02
CA ILE A 437 7.16 22.23 15.90
C ILE A 437 8.01 23.49 15.65
N GLU A 438 8.75 23.96 16.66
CA GLU A 438 9.63 25.13 16.55
C GLU A 438 10.77 24.91 15.54
N TYR A 439 11.15 23.66 15.28
CA TYR A 439 12.10 23.32 14.24
C TYR A 439 11.72 23.96 12.90
N PHE A 440 10.44 23.91 12.53
CA PHE A 440 9.95 24.44 11.25
C PHE A 440 9.89 25.96 11.17
N VAL A 441 9.92 26.65 12.31
CA VAL A 441 10.01 28.12 12.37
C VAL A 441 11.45 28.60 12.28
N ASN A 442 12.35 27.90 12.98
CA ASN A 442 13.72 28.32 13.20
C ASN A 442 14.72 27.78 12.16
N THR A 443 14.29 26.79 11.35
CA THR A 443 15.13 26.22 10.28
C THR A 443 14.83 26.88 8.94
N THR A 444 15.89 27.20 8.20
CA THR A 444 15.77 27.75 6.85
C THR A 444 15.44 26.64 5.85
N PHE A 445 14.32 26.78 5.15
CA PHE A 445 13.93 25.95 4.01
C PHE A 445 14.22 26.68 2.70
N ASN A 446 14.58 25.93 1.66
CA ASN A 446 14.66 26.48 0.30
C ASN A 446 13.29 27.00 -0.16
N TYR A 447 13.30 28.10 -0.90
CA TYR A 447 12.09 28.75 -1.42
C TYR A 447 12.23 29.01 -2.94
N PRO A 448 11.17 28.75 -3.75
CA PRO A 448 9.89 28.16 -3.38
C PRO A 448 9.92 26.61 -3.41
N THR A 449 9.41 25.96 -2.36
CA THR A 449 9.30 24.48 -2.29
C THR A 449 7.98 24.06 -1.62
N MET A 450 7.53 22.82 -1.83
CA MET A 450 6.35 22.29 -1.09
C MET A 450 6.65 22.13 0.40
N ALA A 451 7.91 21.96 0.78
CA ALA A 451 8.34 21.86 2.17
C ALA A 451 8.08 23.15 2.98
N GLU A 452 7.93 24.31 2.31
CA GLU A 452 7.50 25.57 2.94
C GLU A 452 6.15 25.43 3.68
N ALA A 453 5.31 24.49 3.26
CA ALA A 453 4.05 24.18 3.93
C ALA A 453 4.25 23.90 5.43
N TYR A 454 5.37 23.26 5.83
CA TYR A 454 5.70 23.03 7.23
C TYR A 454 5.91 24.33 8.00
N ARG A 455 6.67 25.27 7.43
CA ARG A 455 6.94 26.57 8.06
C ARG A 455 5.66 27.38 8.23
N VAL A 456 4.84 27.45 7.18
CA VAL A 456 3.55 28.16 7.21
C VAL A 456 2.61 27.51 8.23
N ALA A 457 2.51 26.19 8.24
CA ALA A 457 1.66 25.47 9.20
C ALA A 457 2.13 25.69 10.64
N ALA A 458 3.45 25.61 10.90
CA ALA A 458 4.03 25.84 12.21
C ALA A 458 3.77 27.25 12.74
N LEU A 459 4.04 28.29 11.94
CA LEU A 459 3.75 29.68 12.31
C LEU A 459 2.26 29.88 12.60
N ASN A 460 1.38 29.37 11.73
CA ASN A 460 -0.07 29.48 11.90
C ASN A 460 -0.57 28.76 13.17
N GLY A 461 0.05 27.63 13.52
CA GLY A 461 -0.27 26.87 14.72
C GLY A 461 0.19 27.59 16.00
N LEU A 462 1.46 28.02 16.04
CA LEU A 462 2.04 28.68 17.21
C LEU A 462 1.35 30.02 17.54
N ASN A 463 0.88 30.76 16.53
CA ASN A 463 0.12 32.00 16.73
C ASN A 463 -1.25 31.79 17.41
N ARG A 464 -1.68 30.54 17.63
CA ARG A 464 -2.93 30.20 18.35
C ARG A 464 -2.72 29.85 19.82
N LEU A 465 -1.46 29.73 20.25
CA LEU A 465 -1.13 29.55 21.66
C LEU A 465 -1.39 30.87 22.41
N PHE A 466 -1.85 30.76 23.66
CA PHE A 466 -2.12 31.88 24.55
C PHE A 466 -1.69 31.56 25.97
#